data_AF-C9SH96-F1
#
_entry.id   AF-C9SH96-F1
#
_cell.length_a   1.000
_cell.length_b   1.000
_cell.length_c   1.000
_cell.angle_alpha   90.00
_cell.angle_beta   90.00
_cell.angle_gamma   90.00
#
_symmetry.space_group_name_H-M   'P 1'
#
loop_
_entity.id
_entity.type
_entity.pdbx_description
1 polymer ?
#
loop_
_entity_poly.entity_id
_entity_poly.type
_entity_poly.pdbx_seq_one_letter_code
_entity_poly.pdbx_strand_id
1 'polypeptide(L)'
;MGSTSRIIRYELPSPSSSRLGSHRSGPPPAPKKHVLELFSNGDLPLGLTFMHRKFDNAMVAFLELVRQLGTYVHRQTSAEGHPLSLPYKIEGDKIHDVCITLGIAQDDGWTKACKLTLTCCKFLLAHASNVSSNARNGGN
;
A
#
# COMPACT_ATOMS: atom_id res chain seq x y z
N MET A 1 3.91 -18.00 7.76
CA MET A 1 4.37 -16.92 6.85
C MET A 1 5.87 -16.79 7.00
N GLY A 2 6.63 -16.97 5.92
CA GLY A 2 8.09 -16.84 5.88
C GLY A 2 8.57 -15.48 5.37
N SER A 3 9.86 -15.37 5.06
CA SER A 3 10.54 -14.17 4.52
C SER A 3 10.16 -13.80 3.08
N THR A 4 9.06 -14.35 2.54
CA THR A 4 8.69 -14.28 1.11
C THR A 4 7.29 -13.69 0.85
N SER A 5 6.98 -12.58 1.52
CA SER A 5 5.66 -11.91 1.43
C SER A 5 5.36 -11.38 0.02
N ARG A 6 4.08 -11.41 -0.38
CA ARG A 6 3.62 -11.00 -1.72
C ARG A 6 2.36 -10.14 -1.65
N ILE A 7 2.24 -9.16 -2.55
CA ILE A 7 1.05 -8.34 -2.77
C ILE A 7 0.42 -8.73 -4.11
N ILE A 8 -0.89 -8.98 -4.10
CA ILE A 8 -1.66 -9.20 -5.31
C ILE A 8 -2.39 -7.91 -5.64
N ARG A 9 -2.01 -7.26 -6.75
CA ARG A 9 -2.65 -6.05 -7.25
C ARG A 9 -3.56 -6.41 -8.41
N TYR A 10 -4.82 -5.98 -8.32
CA TYR A 10 -5.77 -6.06 -9.43
C TYR A 10 -5.84 -4.72 -10.15
N GLU A 11 -5.61 -4.73 -11.45
CA GLU A 11 -5.74 -3.57 -12.31
C GLU A 11 -7.04 -3.69 -13.11
N LEU A 12 -7.95 -2.76 -12.86
CA LEU A 12 -9.21 -2.67 -13.60
C LEU A 12 -8.95 -2.03 -14.97
N PRO A 13 -9.54 -2.56 -16.05
CA PRO A 13 -9.44 -1.94 -17.36
C PRO A 13 -10.01 -0.52 -17.32
N SER A 14 -9.17 0.49 -17.52
CA SER A 14 -9.64 1.87 -17.65
C SER A 14 -10.32 2.07 -19.01
N PRO A 15 -11.53 2.66 -19.08
CA PRO A 15 -12.21 2.93 -20.34
C PRO A 15 -11.36 3.81 -21.28
N SER A 16 -10.46 4.63 -20.73
CA SER A 16 -9.58 5.54 -21.47
C SER A 16 -8.37 4.89 -22.14
N SER A 17 -8.06 3.63 -21.83
CA SER A 17 -6.91 2.91 -22.44
C SER A 17 -7.25 2.24 -23.77
N SER A 18 -8.48 2.39 -24.25
CA SER A 18 -9.00 1.80 -25.48
C SER A 18 -8.56 2.61 -26.71
N ARG A 19 -7.34 2.37 -27.22
CA ARG A 19 -6.88 3.02 -28.48
C ARG A 19 -7.37 2.34 -29.75
N LEU A 20 -8.23 1.33 -29.64
CA LEU A 20 -8.86 0.68 -30.78
C LEU A 20 -10.35 0.97 -30.72
N GLY A 21 -10.82 1.75 -31.68
CA GLY A 21 -12.22 2.08 -31.84
C GLY A 21 -13.09 0.84 -32.10
N SER A 22 -14.39 1.10 -32.04
CA SER A 22 -15.49 0.22 -32.47
C SER A 22 -15.90 -0.89 -31.49
N HIS A 23 -17.12 -0.74 -30.99
CA HIS A 23 -18.04 -1.80 -30.53
C HIS A 23 -17.44 -3.02 -29.82
N ARG A 24 -17.28 -2.95 -28.49
CA ARG A 24 -17.33 -4.16 -27.66
C ARG A 24 -18.69 -4.27 -26.99
N SER A 25 -19.62 -4.99 -27.63
CA SER A 25 -20.90 -5.46 -27.07
C SER A 25 -20.67 -6.72 -26.24
N GLY A 26 -19.74 -6.68 -25.29
CA GLY A 26 -19.37 -7.81 -24.44
C GLY A 26 -19.14 -7.37 -23.00
N PRO A 27 -19.25 -8.29 -22.03
CA PRO A 27 -19.00 -7.99 -20.62
C PRO A 27 -17.58 -7.42 -20.44
N PRO A 28 -17.39 -6.53 -19.45
CA PRO A 28 -16.10 -5.90 -19.20
C PRO A 28 -15.00 -6.95 -19.00
N PRO A 29 -13.78 -6.74 -19.54
CA PRO A 29 -12.71 -7.72 -19.41
C PRO A 29 -12.30 -7.90 -17.94
N ALA A 30 -11.92 -9.13 -17.58
CA ALA A 30 -11.51 -9.46 -16.22
C ALA A 30 -10.31 -8.59 -15.77
N PRO A 31 -10.24 -8.23 -14.47
CA PRO A 31 -9.12 -7.45 -13.93
C PRO A 31 -7.79 -8.16 -14.15
N LYS A 32 -6.75 -7.41 -14.55
CA LYS A 32 -5.39 -7.96 -14.67
C LYS A 32 -4.80 -8.16 -13.29
N LYS A 33 -4.23 -9.34 -13.04
CA LYS A 33 -3.58 -9.70 -11.77
C LYS A 33 -2.07 -9.50 -11.86
N HIS A 34 -1.51 -8.74 -10.93
CA HIS A 34 -0.07 -8.55 -10.75
C HIS A 34 0.36 -9.11 -9.40
N VAL A 35 1.43 -9.91 -9.37
CA VAL A 35 2.02 -10.42 -8.12
C VAL A 35 3.33 -9.69 -7.87
N LEU A 36 3.39 -8.97 -6.76
CA LEU A 36 4.52 -8.13 -6.36
C LEU A 36 5.20 -8.76 -5.16
N GLU A 37 6.51 -8.96 -5.23
CA GLU A 37 7.30 -9.59 -4.16
C GLU A 37 7.81 -8.52 -3.20
N LEU A 38 7.37 -8.60 -1.94
CA LEU A 38 7.72 -7.66 -0.87
C LEU A 38 8.91 -8.21 -0.05
N PHE A 39 9.91 -8.73 -0.74
CA PHE A 39 11.15 -9.23 -0.18
C PHE A 39 12.27 -9.19 -1.23
N SER A 40 13.51 -9.27 -0.76
CA SER A 40 14.71 -9.42 -1.59
C SER A 40 15.61 -10.49 -0.99
N ASN A 41 16.23 -11.33 -1.81
CA ASN A 41 16.96 -12.54 -1.38
C ASN A 41 18.38 -12.27 -0.84
N GLY A 42 18.78 -11.00 -0.65
CA GLY A 42 20.04 -10.67 0.03
C GLY A 42 21.30 -10.68 -0.85
N ASP A 43 21.24 -11.13 -2.11
CA ASP A 43 22.27 -10.79 -3.11
C ASP A 43 22.07 -9.34 -3.53
N LEU A 44 22.54 -8.43 -2.69
CA LEU A 44 22.51 -7.00 -2.91
C LEU A 44 23.92 -6.50 -3.27
N PRO A 45 24.47 -6.80 -4.46
CA PRO A 45 25.52 -5.96 -4.97
C PRO A 45 24.88 -4.59 -5.22
N LEU A 46 25.30 -3.59 -4.44
CA LEU A 46 24.85 -2.19 -4.43
C LEU A 46 25.04 -1.45 -5.79
N GLY A 47 25.11 -2.18 -6.92
CA GLY A 47 25.32 -1.67 -8.27
C GLY A 47 24.29 -2.12 -9.32
N LEU A 48 23.28 -2.94 -8.98
CA LEU A 48 22.27 -3.41 -9.96
C LEU A 48 20.88 -2.83 -9.69
N THR A 49 20.67 -1.60 -10.19
CA THR A 49 19.43 -0.80 -10.13
C THR A 49 18.16 -1.50 -10.65
N PHE A 50 18.30 -2.62 -11.37
CA PHE A 50 17.17 -3.34 -11.96
C PHE A 50 16.40 -4.22 -10.96
N MET A 51 17.07 -4.77 -9.94
CA MET A 51 16.41 -5.61 -8.92
C MET A 51 15.58 -4.77 -7.96
N HIS A 52 16.03 -3.56 -7.63
CA HIS A 52 15.29 -2.61 -6.80
C HIS A 52 13.93 -2.29 -7.41
N ARG A 53 13.80 -2.20 -8.74
CA ARG A 53 12.55 -1.78 -9.39
C ARG A 53 11.35 -2.68 -9.08
N LYS A 54 11.54 -4.00 -8.94
CA LYS A 54 10.44 -4.92 -8.57
C LYS A 54 10.04 -4.75 -7.10
N PHE A 55 11.03 -4.70 -6.22
CA PHE A 55 10.80 -4.50 -4.79
C PHE A 55 10.23 -3.10 -4.49
N ASP A 56 10.73 -2.07 -5.14
CA ASP A 56 10.22 -0.69 -5.09
C ASP A 56 8.75 -0.64 -5.51
N ASN A 57 8.39 -1.31 -6.62
CA ASN A 57 6.98 -1.42 -7.02
C ASN A 57 6.12 -2.12 -5.94
N ALA A 58 6.68 -3.12 -5.25
CA ALA A 58 6.00 -3.79 -4.15
C ALA A 58 5.86 -2.88 -2.92
N MET A 59 6.91 -2.12 -2.57
CA MET A 59 6.89 -1.15 -1.47
C MET A 59 5.92 0.00 -1.74
N VAL A 60 5.85 0.51 -2.97
CA VAL A 60 4.87 1.52 -3.38
C VAL A 60 3.45 0.95 -3.33
N ALA A 61 3.24 -0.30 -3.78
CA ALA A 61 1.95 -0.96 -3.66
C ALA A 61 1.54 -1.18 -2.19
N PHE A 62 2.49 -1.53 -1.32
CA PHE A 62 2.28 -1.64 0.11
C PHE A 62 1.86 -0.29 0.71
N LEU A 63 2.57 0.78 0.37
CA LEU A 63 2.28 2.13 0.84
C LEU A 63 0.88 2.60 0.40
N GLU A 64 0.47 2.28 -0.83
CA GLU A 64 -0.88 2.55 -1.31
C GLU A 64 -1.95 1.75 -0.55
N LEU A 65 -1.70 0.49 -0.17
CA LEU A 65 -2.61 -0.28 0.69
C LEU A 65 -2.78 0.39 2.05
N VAL A 66 -1.70 0.90 2.66
CA VAL A 66 -1.76 1.65 3.93
C VAL A 66 -2.60 2.92 3.77
N ARG A 67 -2.43 3.67 2.68
CA ARG A 67 -3.23 4.87 2.38
C ARG A 67 -4.71 4.56 2.19
N GLN A 68 -5.04 3.50 1.44
CA GLN A 68 -6.42 3.07 1.22
C GLN A 68 -7.08 2.65 2.53
N LEU A 69 -6.38 1.89 3.36
CA LEU A 69 -6.88 1.49 4.67
C LEU A 69 -7.08 2.70 5.59
N GLY A 70 -6.14 3.65 5.60
CA GLY A 70 -6.30 4.92 6.34
C GLY A 70 -7.52 5.73 5.88
N THR A 71 -7.76 5.80 4.56
CA THR A 71 -8.94 6.48 4.01
C THR A 71 -10.25 5.79 4.43
N TYR A 72 -10.26 4.45 4.40
CA TYR A 72 -11.41 3.67 4.85
C TYR A 72 -11.70 3.89 6.34
N VAL A 73 -10.68 3.78 7.20
CA VAL A 73 -10.81 3.99 8.66
C VAL A 73 -11.25 5.42 8.96
N HIS A 74 -10.69 6.41 8.27
CA HIS A 74 -11.12 7.80 8.41
C HIS A 74 -12.62 7.93 8.13
N ARG A 75 -13.11 7.43 6.99
CA ARG A 75 -14.54 7.48 6.64
C ARG A 75 -15.42 6.79 7.68
N GLN A 76 -15.01 5.62 8.17
CA GLN A 76 -15.76 4.87 9.18
C GLN A 76 -15.87 5.66 10.49
N THR A 77 -14.73 6.15 10.99
CA THR A 77 -14.66 6.87 12.27
C THR A 77 -15.24 8.29 12.20
N SER A 78 -15.23 8.94 11.03
CA SER A 78 -15.97 10.19 10.78
C SER A 78 -17.47 10.01 10.99
N ALA A 79 -18.04 8.88 10.55
CA ALA A 79 -19.46 8.60 10.73
C ALA A 79 -19.83 8.39 12.21
N GLU A 80 -18.87 7.97 13.02
CA GLU A 80 -19.02 7.80 14.47
C GLU A 80 -18.75 9.10 15.26
N GLY A 81 -18.31 10.17 14.58
CA GLY A 81 -18.08 11.49 15.19
C GLY A 81 -16.67 11.74 15.72
N HIS A 82 -15.75 10.78 15.57
CA HIS A 82 -14.36 10.87 16.05
C HIS A 82 -13.39 10.40 14.96
N PRO A 83 -13.16 11.23 13.92
CA PRO A 83 -12.38 10.84 12.74
C PRO A 83 -10.92 10.53 13.09
N LEU A 84 -10.44 9.36 12.67
CA LEU A 84 -9.04 8.96 12.76
C LEU A 84 -8.35 9.24 11.43
N SER A 85 -7.30 10.05 11.47
CA SER A 85 -6.42 10.33 10.33
C SER A 85 -5.05 9.70 10.52
N LEU A 86 -4.42 9.27 9.43
CA LEU A 86 -3.03 8.83 9.47
C LEU A 86 -2.14 10.01 9.89
N PRO A 87 -1.11 9.78 10.73
CA PRO A 87 -0.23 10.84 11.22
C PRO A 87 0.67 11.42 10.11
N TYR A 88 0.90 10.66 9.03
CA TYR A 88 1.74 11.07 7.91
C TYR A 88 0.99 10.90 6.59
N LYS A 89 1.05 11.96 5.78
CA LYS A 89 0.45 11.98 4.44
C LYS A 89 1.20 11.02 3.51
N ILE A 90 0.44 10.27 2.73
CA ILE A 90 0.96 9.31 1.73
C ILE A 90 0.52 9.76 0.34
N GLU A 91 1.47 9.93 -0.57
CA GLU A 91 1.24 10.33 -1.96
C GLU A 91 2.17 9.58 -2.90
N GLY A 92 1.62 8.64 -3.67
CA GLY A 92 2.39 7.82 -4.60
C GLY A 92 3.47 7.01 -3.88
N ASP A 93 4.73 7.28 -4.18
CA ASP A 93 5.91 6.65 -3.60
C ASP A 93 6.44 7.34 -2.33
N LYS A 94 5.78 8.41 -1.86
CA LYS A 94 6.25 9.22 -0.74
C LYS A 94 5.34 9.17 0.47
N ILE A 95 5.96 9.25 1.64
CA ILE A 95 5.33 9.45 2.95
C ILE A 95 6.01 10.62 3.65
N HIS A 96 5.24 11.69 3.93
CA HIS A 96 5.75 12.94 4.50
C HIS A 96 7.02 13.45 3.77
N ASP A 97 6.92 13.54 2.45
CA ASP A 97 7.98 13.97 1.51
C ASP A 97 9.21 13.06 1.40
N VAL A 98 9.21 11.89 2.06
CA VAL A 98 10.30 10.91 1.98
C VAL A 98 9.89 9.71 1.14
N CYS A 99 10.75 9.28 0.23
CA CYS A 99 10.47 8.20 -0.72
C CYS A 99 10.66 6.80 -0.10
N ILE A 100 9.74 5.87 -0.40
CA ILE A 100 9.75 4.48 0.08
C ILE A 100 10.54 3.52 -0.82
N THR A 101 11.01 3.99 -1.99
CA THR A 101 11.83 3.20 -2.91
C THR A 101 13.30 3.25 -2.51
N LEU A 102 14.04 2.16 -2.71
CA LEU A 102 15.48 2.09 -2.48
C LEU A 102 16.25 2.96 -3.49
N GLY A 103 15.94 2.87 -4.79
CA GLY A 103 16.40 3.82 -5.83
C GLY A 103 17.84 4.37 -5.71
N ILE A 104 18.01 5.67 -6.01
CA ILE A 104 19.23 6.48 -5.75
C ILE A 104 19.13 7.13 -4.34
N ALA A 105 18.12 6.75 -3.54
CA ALA A 105 17.92 7.35 -2.24
C ALA A 105 19.08 6.97 -1.32
N GLN A 106 19.65 7.96 -0.63
CA GLN A 106 20.57 7.73 0.48
C GLN A 106 19.82 6.88 1.54
N ASP A 107 20.49 5.90 2.15
CA ASP A 107 19.91 4.90 3.07
C ASP A 107 19.06 5.54 4.20
N ASP A 108 19.42 6.76 4.63
CA ASP A 108 18.70 7.53 5.64
C ASP A 108 17.26 7.88 5.24
N GLY A 109 17.04 8.18 3.95
CA GLY A 109 15.72 8.52 3.42
C GLY A 109 14.79 7.31 3.42
N TRP A 110 15.24 6.20 2.84
CA TRP A 110 14.46 4.97 2.81
C TRP A 110 14.13 4.46 4.21
N THR A 111 15.11 4.45 5.11
CA THR A 111 14.92 4.06 6.51
C THR A 111 13.90 4.95 7.22
N LYS A 112 13.95 6.26 6.97
CA LYS A 112 12.96 7.21 7.50
C LYS A 112 11.56 6.91 6.95
N ALA A 113 11.40 6.69 5.65
CA ALA A 113 10.11 6.35 5.05
C ALA A 113 9.52 5.06 5.64
N CYS A 114 10.35 4.02 5.86
CA CYS A 114 9.95 2.80 6.55
C CYS A 114 9.45 3.07 7.97
N LYS A 115 10.16 3.88 8.75
CA LYS A 115 9.76 4.26 10.12
C LYS A 115 8.41 4.99 10.15
N LEU A 116 8.20 5.95 9.24
CA LEU A 116 6.94 6.68 9.13
C LEU A 116 5.79 5.74 8.75
N THR A 117 6.04 4.80 7.82
CA THR A 117 5.05 3.81 7.39
C THR A 117 4.65 2.89 8.55
N LEU A 118 5.62 2.39 9.31
CA LEU A 118 5.35 1.58 10.52
C LEU A 118 4.56 2.34 11.58
N THR A 119 4.76 3.65 11.69
CA THR A 119 3.97 4.49 12.59
C THR A 119 2.50 4.57 12.14
N CYS A 120 2.25 4.75 10.84
CA CYS A 120 0.89 4.66 10.28
C CYS A 120 0.26 3.28 10.55
N CYS A 121 1.02 2.19 10.34
CA CYS A 121 0.54 0.84 10.65
C CYS A 121 0.17 0.66 12.13
N LYS A 122 0.96 1.24 13.05
CA LYS A 122 0.66 1.21 14.49
C LYS A 122 -0.68 1.89 14.82
N PHE A 123 -0.97 3.03 14.20
CA PHE A 123 -2.24 3.74 14.37
C PHE A 123 -3.42 2.90 13.88
N LEU A 124 -3.30 2.32 12.68
CA LEU A 124 -4.32 1.45 12.10
C LEU A 124 -4.54 0.18 12.95
N LEU A 125 -3.47 -0.40 13.47
CA LEU A 125 -3.53 -1.57 14.35
C LEU A 125 -4.21 -1.24 15.70
N ALA A 126 -3.90 -0.08 16.28
CA ALA A 126 -4.56 0.38 17.51
C ALA A 126 -6.07 0.52 17.30
N HIS A 127 -6.48 1.14 16.20
CA HIS A 127 -7.91 1.23 15.82
C HIS A 127 -8.55 -0.16 15.68
N ALA A 128 -7.94 -1.06 14.89
CA ALA A 128 -8.47 -2.40 14.68
C ALA A 128 -8.59 -3.20 15.99
N SER A 129 -7.63 -3.03 16.91
CA SER A 129 -7.64 -3.65 18.24
C SER A 129 -8.78 -3.13 19.11
N ASN A 130 -9.06 -1.83 19.06
CA ASN A 130 -10.17 -1.22 19.79
C ASN A 130 -11.53 -1.68 19.23
N VAL A 131 -11.70 -1.67 17.91
CA VAL A 131 -12.92 -2.18 17.25
C VAL A 131 -13.17 -3.65 17.61
N SER A 132 -12.13 -4.47 17.58
CA SER A 132 -12.22 -5.90 17.93
C SER A 132 -12.60 -6.11 19.40
N SER A 133 -12.07 -5.29 20.30
CA SER A 133 -12.40 -5.32 21.73
C SER A 133 -13.85 -4.91 21.98
N ASN A 134 -14.31 -3.83 21.33
CA ASN A 134 -15.68 -3.35 21.44
C ASN A 134 -16.69 -4.38 20.89
N ALA A 135 -16.38 -5.03 19.76
CA ALA A 135 -17.23 -6.07 19.19
C ALA A 135 -17.40 -7.29 20.11
N ARG A 136 -16.36 -7.64 20.88
CA ARG A 136 -16.43 -8.73 21.87
C ARG A 136 -17.28 -8.35 23.10
N ASN A 137 -17.19 -7.10 23.55
CA ASN A 137 -17.91 -6.65 24.74
C ASN A 137 -19.39 -6.32 24.48
N GLY A 138 -19.77 -5.96 23.24
CA GLY A 138 -21.15 -5.62 22.88
C GLY A 138 -22.03 -6.83 22.49
N GLY A 139 -21.50 -8.05 22.53
CA GLY A 139 -22.22 -9.28 22.17
C GLY A 139 -22.91 -9.99 23.35
N ASN A 140 -23.24 -9.26 24.43
CA ASN A 140 -23.85 -9.78 25.66
C ASN A 140 -25.06 -8.93 26.07
#